data_AF-A0A453IP71-F1
#
_entry.id   AF-A0A453IP71-F1
#
_cell.length_a   1.000
_cell.length_b   1.000
_cell.length_c   1.000
_cell.angle_alpha   90.00
_cell.angle_beta   90.00
_cell.angle_gamma   90.00
#
_symmetry.space_group_name_H-M   'P 1'
#
loop_
_entity.id
_entity.type
_entity.pdbx_description
1 polymer ?
#
loop_
_entity_poly.entity_id
_entity_poly.type
_entity_poly.pdbx_seq_one_letter_code
_entity_poly.pdbx_strand_id
1 'polypeptide(L)'
;PLTKEEVGRATWMLLHTIAAQFPDEPTRQQKRDAKELMALLSRIYPCKECAEHFKEVLKANPVQAGSQAEFSQWLCYVHNVVNRR
;
A
#
# COMPACT_ATOMS: atom_id res chain seq x y z
N PRO A 1 15.61 -14.22 -10.87
CA PRO A 1 14.69 -13.50 -9.95
C PRO A 1 14.80 -11.99 -10.19
N LEU A 2 13.72 -11.23 -10.06
CA LEU A 2 13.74 -9.77 -10.22
C LEU A 2 14.55 -9.11 -9.09
N THR A 3 15.14 -7.93 -9.34
CA THR A 3 15.82 -7.15 -8.31
C THR A 3 14.82 -6.54 -7.33
N LYS A 4 15.31 -6.08 -6.17
CA LYS A 4 14.51 -5.36 -5.16
C LYS A 4 13.78 -4.16 -5.79
N GLU A 5 14.46 -3.42 -6.66
CA GLU A 5 13.93 -2.22 -7.32
C GLU A 5 12.87 -2.57 -8.38
N GLU A 6 13.08 -3.65 -9.14
CA GLU A 6 12.10 -4.14 -10.11
C GLU A 6 10.80 -4.59 -9.43
N VAL A 7 10.92 -5.37 -8.35
CA VAL A 7 9.78 -5.80 -7.54
C VAL A 7 9.10 -4.58 -6.88
N GLY A 8 9.89 -3.64 -6.37
CA GLY A 8 9.42 -2.37 -5.81
C GLY A 8 8.55 -1.58 -6.78
N ARG A 9 9.07 -1.29 -7.98
CA ARG A 9 8.33 -0.56 -9.02
C ARG A 9 7.06 -1.29 -9.44
N ALA A 10 7.15 -2.59 -9.68
CA ALA A 10 5.99 -3.39 -10.08
C ALA A 10 4.89 -3.42 -9.00
N THR A 11 5.28 -3.50 -7.72
CA THR A 11 4.35 -3.46 -6.60
C THR A 11 3.65 -2.11 -6.52
N TRP A 12 4.40 -1.01 -6.59
CA TRP A 12 3.80 0.32 -6.56
C TRP A 12 2.88 0.58 -7.74
N MET A 13 3.23 0.11 -8.95
CA MET A 13 2.34 0.17 -10.10
C MET A 13 1.01 -0.55 -9.85
N LEU A 14 1.05 -1.78 -9.32
CA LEU A 14 -0.13 -2.53 -8.95
C LEU A 14 -0.98 -1.76 -7.92
N LEU A 15 -0.36 -1.28 -6.84
CA LEU A 15 -1.06 -0.58 -5.77
C LEU A 15 -1.73 0.71 -6.24
N HIS A 16 -1.02 1.53 -7.01
CA HIS A 16 -1.57 2.76 -7.57
C HIS A 16 -2.70 2.49 -8.55
N THR A 17 -2.64 1.39 -9.29
CA THR A 17 -3.72 0.95 -10.18
C THR A 17 -4.95 0.50 -9.39
N ILE A 18 -4.76 -0.27 -8.31
CA ILE A 18 -5.86 -0.65 -7.40
C ILE A 18 -6.51 0.59 -6.79
N ALA A 19 -5.72 1.55 -6.30
CA ALA A 19 -6.25 2.78 -5.71
C ALA A 19 -7.00 3.66 -6.73
N ALA A 20 -6.50 3.74 -7.97
CA ALA A 20 -7.18 4.45 -9.06
C ALA A 20 -8.53 3.84 -9.45
N GLN A 21 -8.70 2.53 -9.26
CA GLN A 21 -9.95 1.80 -9.56
C GLN A 21 -10.80 1.54 -8.30
N PHE A 22 -10.41 2.08 -7.14
CA PHE A 22 -11.15 1.89 -5.91
C PHE A 22 -12.48 2.68 -5.97
N PRO A 23 -13.59 2.19 -5.39
CA PRO A 23 -14.87 2.89 -5.47
C PRO A 23 -14.89 4.19 -4.66
N ASP A 24 -15.65 5.19 -5.12
CA ASP A 24 -15.96 6.40 -4.33
C ASP A 24 -16.75 6.07 -3.06
N GLU A 25 -17.67 5.10 -3.15
CA GLU A 25 -18.46 4.57 -2.03
C GLU A 25 -18.18 3.07 -1.82
N PRO A 26 -17.03 2.71 -1.21
CA PRO A 26 -16.64 1.31 -1.07
C PRO A 26 -17.47 0.61 0.02
N THR A 27 -17.84 -0.64 -0.26
CA THR A 27 -18.53 -1.52 0.68
C THR A 27 -17.67 -1.78 1.91
N ARG A 28 -18.31 -2.21 3.02
CA ARG A 28 -17.59 -2.62 4.23
C ARG A 28 -16.54 -3.70 3.96
N GLN A 29 -16.78 -4.59 3.00
CA GLN A 29 -15.84 -5.64 2.62
C GLN A 29 -14.63 -5.06 1.89
N GLN A 30 -14.84 -4.22 0.87
CA GLN A 30 -13.75 -3.57 0.13
C GLN A 30 -12.84 -2.73 1.04
N LYS A 31 -13.42 -2.02 2.03
CA LYS A 31 -12.64 -1.29 3.04
C LYS A 31 -11.75 -2.22 3.87
N ARG A 32 -12.22 -3.43 4.21
CA ARG A 32 -11.44 -4.43 4.94
C ARG A 32 -10.36 -5.03 4.05
N ASP A 33 -10.69 -5.37 2.81
CA ASP A 33 -9.77 -5.99 1.86
C ASP A 33 -8.58 -5.07 1.55
N ALA A 34 -8.82 -3.76 1.37
CA ALA A 34 -7.74 -2.79 1.17
C ALA A 34 -6.78 -2.74 2.37
N LYS A 35 -7.32 -2.78 3.59
CA LYS A 35 -6.53 -2.81 4.84
C LYS A 35 -5.74 -4.11 4.98
N GLU A 36 -6.38 -5.25 4.70
CA GLU A 36 -5.76 -6.56 4.79
C GLU A 36 -4.67 -6.73 3.73
N LEU A 37 -4.87 -6.23 2.49
CA LEU A 37 -3.85 -6.23 1.44
C LEU A 37 -2.57 -5.52 1.91
N MET A 38 -2.68 -4.34 2.52
CA MET A 38 -1.52 -3.61 3.03
C MET A 38 -0.83 -4.37 4.17
N ALA A 39 -1.61 -4.94 5.10
CA ALA A 39 -1.08 -5.73 6.22
C ALA A 39 -0.43 -7.05 5.78
N LEU A 40 -0.95 -7.69 4.73
CA LEU A 40 -0.34 -8.86 4.10
C LEU A 40 0.98 -8.46 3.44
N LEU A 41 1.02 -7.38 2.67
CA LEU A 41 2.25 -6.89 2.06
C LEU A 41 3.34 -6.66 3.11
N SER A 42 3.06 -6.03 4.26
CA SER A 42 4.08 -5.85 5.30
C SER A 42 4.57 -7.15 5.95
N ARG A 43 3.91 -8.30 5.73
CA ARG A 43 4.29 -9.61 6.29
C ARG A 43 5.01 -10.50 5.28
N ILE A 44 4.58 -10.48 4.02
CA ILE A 44 5.03 -11.44 2.99
C ILE A 44 5.83 -10.80 1.86
N TYR A 45 6.13 -9.49 1.92
CA TYR A 45 6.96 -8.85 0.90
C TYR A 45 8.35 -9.50 0.82
N PRO A 46 8.85 -9.84 -0.37
CA PRO A 46 10.07 -10.68 -0.52
C PRO A 46 11.34 -10.00 -0.01
N CYS A 47 11.37 -8.67 0.09
CA CYS A 47 12.44 -7.93 0.73
C CYS A 47 12.16 -7.76 2.23
N LYS A 48 12.85 -8.54 3.08
CA LYS A 48 12.65 -8.55 4.54
C LYS A 48 12.80 -7.16 5.19
N GLU A 49 13.87 -6.44 4.88
CA GLU A 49 14.10 -5.09 5.41
C GLU A 49 13.04 -4.07 4.94
N CYS A 50 12.51 -4.27 3.73
CA CYS A 50 11.44 -3.45 3.18
C CYS A 50 10.12 -3.74 3.91
N ALA A 51 9.83 -5.02 4.18
CA ALA A 51 8.63 -5.46 4.88
C ALA A 51 8.58 -4.93 6.32
N GLU A 52 9.66 -5.08 7.08
CA GLU A 52 9.75 -4.56 8.46
C GLU A 52 9.63 -3.03 8.50
N HIS A 53 10.28 -2.33 7.55
CA HIS A 53 10.10 -0.89 7.44
C HIS A 53 8.66 -0.50 7.11
N PHE A 54 8.05 -1.18 6.14
CA PHE A 54 6.67 -0.88 5.74
C PHE A 54 5.69 -1.15 6.88
N LYS A 55 5.94 -2.14 7.74
CA LYS A 55 5.16 -2.40 8.95
C LYS A 55 5.18 -1.21 9.91
N GLU A 56 6.33 -0.59 10.14
CA GLU A 56 6.42 0.64 10.96
C GLU A 56 5.74 1.83 10.28
N VAL A 57 5.89 1.97 8.96
CA VAL A 57 5.17 2.99 8.19
C VAL A 57 3.65 2.85 8.30
N LEU A 58 3.12 1.63 8.23
CA LEU A 58 1.68 1.35 8.39
C LEU A 58 1.19 1.64 9.81
N LYS A 59 2.01 1.37 10.82
CA LYS A 59 1.68 1.68 12.23
C LYS A 59 1.57 3.19 12.45
N ALA A 60 2.47 3.97 11.87
CA ALA A 60 2.45 5.43 11.94
C ALA A 60 1.39 6.08 11.03
N ASN A 61 1.04 5.42 9.93
CA ASN A 61 0.13 5.95 8.90
C ASN A 61 -0.97 4.92 8.57
N PRO A 62 -1.98 4.77 9.44
CA PRO A 62 -3.05 3.79 9.24
C PRO A 62 -3.75 3.95 7.88
N VAL A 63 -4.06 2.83 7.23
CA VAL A 63 -4.69 2.79 5.90
C VAL A 63 -6.04 3.51 5.91
N GLN A 64 -6.14 4.53 5.07
CA GLN A 64 -7.39 5.23 4.79
C GLN A 64 -8.01 4.69 3.51
N ALA A 65 -9.25 4.22 3.57
CA ALA A 65 -9.92 3.55 2.45
C ALA A 65 -11.44 3.84 2.46
N GLY A 66 -11.84 5.02 2.92
CA GLY A 66 -13.24 5.45 2.98
C GLY A 66 -13.81 5.83 1.62
N SER A 67 -12.97 6.22 0.67
CA SER A 67 -13.29 6.49 -0.75
C SER A 67 -12.07 6.28 -1.65
N GLN A 68 -12.28 6.34 -2.98
CA GLN A 68 -11.23 6.37 -3.99
C GLN A 68 -10.18 7.44 -3.71
N ALA A 69 -10.63 8.69 -3.56
CA ALA A 69 -9.76 9.84 -3.34
C ALA A 69 -8.93 9.70 -2.06
N GLU A 70 -9.57 9.24 -0.97
CA GLU A 70 -8.88 9.04 0.32
C GLU A 70 -7.81 7.95 0.21
N PHE A 71 -8.12 6.82 -0.43
CA PHE A 71 -7.17 5.72 -0.59
C PHE A 71 -6.00 6.08 -1.50
N SER A 72 -6.26 6.75 -2.63
CA SER A 72 -5.20 7.23 -3.52
C SER A 72 -4.29 8.25 -2.84
N GLN A 73 -4.84 9.21 -2.10
CA GLN A 73 -4.03 10.20 -1.38
C GLN A 73 -3.18 9.55 -0.30
N TRP A 74 -3.76 8.64 0.48
CA TRP A 74 -3.01 7.88 1.49
C TRP A 74 -1.87 7.07 0.86
N LEU A 75 -2.14 6.38 -0.25
CA LEU A 75 -1.13 5.54 -0.92
C LEU A 75 0.02 6.39 -1.49
N CYS A 76 -0.29 7.53 -2.12
CA CYS A 76 0.71 8.49 -2.60
C CYS A 76 1.56 9.03 -1.44
N TYR A 77 0.92 9.41 -0.33
CA TYR A 77 1.62 9.90 0.85
C TYR A 77 2.58 8.84 1.42
N VAL A 78 2.11 7.60 1.61
CA VAL A 78 2.93 6.50 2.12
C VAL A 78 4.07 6.14 1.16
N HIS A 79 3.84 6.17 -0.15
CA HIS A 79 4.90 5.99 -1.15
C HIS A 79 5.98 7.08 -1.01
N ASN A 80 5.59 8.34 -0.77
CA ASN A 80 6.55 9.42 -0.53
C ASN A 80 7.31 9.27 0.79
N VAL A 81 6.70 8.73 1.84
CA VAL A 81 7.40 8.38 3.09
C VAL A 81 8.50 7.35 2.81
N VAL A 82 8.20 6.32 2.01
CA VAL A 82 9.18 5.30 1.61
C VAL A 82 10.31 5.90 0.75
N ASN A 83 9.98 6.82 -0.17
CA ASN A 83 10.98 7.46 -1.05
C ASN A 83 11.94 8.43 -0.35
N ARG A 84 11.59 8.93 0.85
CA ARG A 84 12.45 9.83 1.64
C ARG A 84 13.50 9.09 2.47
N ARG A 85 13.53 7.77 2.37
CA ARG A 85 14.50 6.91 3.03
C ARG A 85 15.67 6.59 2.11
#